data_AF-M0L9T5-F1
#
_entry.id   AF-M0L9T5-F1
#
_cell.length_a   1.000
_cell.length_b   1.000
_cell.length_c   1.000
_cell.angle_alpha   90.00
_cell.angle_beta   90.00
_cell.angle_gamma   90.00
#
_symmetry.space_group_name_H-M   'P 1'
#
loop_
_entity.id
_entity.type
_entity.pdbx_description
1 polymer ?
#
loop_
_entity_poly.entity_id
_entity_poly.type
_entity_poly.pdbx_seq_one_letter_code
_entity_poly.pdbx_strand_id
1 'polypeptide(L)'
;MGCSPSYARRFSYDDKKGGFQKEWSKSNQSEKVSPGSRTKIINRDGGSCLRCGLEDDAALEVHHVLPVSQGGTNDDQNLATLCSHCHEAAHGGSKTSGKTVYEQGDFRDWIQETDRCFEERSESLGSRQMKISDY
;
A
#
# COMPACT_ATOMS: atom_id res chain seq x y z
N MET A 1 34.70 -12.19 -0.87
CA MET A 1 33.47 -11.49 -1.30
C MET A 1 32.70 -12.42 -2.24
N GLY A 2 31.78 -13.22 -1.71
CA GLY A 2 30.98 -14.15 -2.50
C GLY A 2 29.64 -13.51 -2.87
N CYS A 3 29.19 -13.70 -4.11
CA CYS A 3 27.82 -13.37 -4.48
C CYS A 3 26.88 -14.37 -3.79
N SER A 4 25.80 -13.88 -3.15
CA SER A 4 24.83 -14.78 -2.52
C SER A 4 24.15 -15.68 -3.58
N PRO A 5 23.75 -16.92 -3.24
CA PRO A 5 23.04 -17.80 -4.17
C PRO A 5 21.78 -17.14 -4.77
N SER A 6 21.11 -16.29 -3.99
CA SER A 6 19.96 -15.51 -4.43
C SER A 6 20.34 -14.43 -5.46
N TYR A 7 21.49 -13.77 -5.30
CA TYR A 7 21.99 -12.79 -6.26
C TYR A 7 22.40 -13.46 -7.59
N ALA A 8 23.02 -14.64 -7.54
CA ALA A 8 23.42 -15.37 -8.75
C ALA A 8 22.23 -15.77 -9.64
N ARG A 9 21.08 -16.14 -9.04
CA ARG A 9 19.87 -16.60 -9.76
C ARG A 9 19.24 -15.57 -10.70
N ARG A 10 19.52 -14.28 -10.45
CA ARG A 10 19.05 -13.14 -11.24
C ARG A 10 19.64 -13.09 -12.65
N PHE A 11 20.84 -13.64 -12.80
CA PHE A 11 21.54 -13.67 -14.07
C PHE A 11 21.34 -15.02 -14.75
N SER A 12 21.38 -15.00 -16.07
CA SER A 12 21.46 -16.15 -16.94
C SER A 12 22.70 -16.01 -17.82
N TYR A 13 23.17 -17.11 -18.37
CA TYR A 13 24.29 -17.12 -19.29
C TYR A 13 23.81 -17.60 -20.66
N ASP A 14 24.25 -16.94 -21.72
CA ASP A 14 24.10 -17.36 -23.11
C ASP A 14 25.45 -17.20 -23.82
N ASP A 15 25.79 -18.13 -24.69
CA ASP A 15 27.10 -18.19 -25.34
C ASP A 15 27.37 -16.97 -26.24
N LYS A 16 26.32 -16.37 -26.82
CA LYS A 16 26.42 -15.22 -27.73
C LYS A 16 26.32 -13.88 -26.99
N LYS A 17 25.53 -13.83 -25.92
CA LYS A 17 25.22 -12.60 -25.16
C LYS A 17 26.02 -12.47 -23.86
N GLY A 18 26.73 -13.52 -23.44
CA GLY A 18 27.37 -13.60 -22.13
C GLY A 18 26.35 -13.63 -20.99
N GLY A 19 26.75 -13.12 -19.82
CA GLY A 19 25.87 -12.99 -18.66
C GLY A 19 24.85 -11.86 -18.81
N PHE A 20 23.56 -12.16 -18.74
CA PHE A 20 22.49 -11.17 -18.81
C PHE A 20 21.49 -11.33 -17.65
N GLN A 21 20.84 -10.25 -17.25
CA GLN A 21 19.79 -10.29 -16.25
C GLN A 21 18.48 -10.83 -16.84
N LYS A 22 17.82 -11.76 -16.13
CA LYS A 22 16.52 -12.31 -16.53
C LYS A 22 15.40 -11.27 -16.41
N GLU A 23 14.47 -11.27 -17.38
CA GLU A 23 13.35 -10.34 -17.45
C GLU A 23 12.45 -10.38 -16.20
N TRP A 24 12.03 -11.57 -15.75
CA TRP A 24 11.24 -11.70 -14.51
C TRP A 24 11.95 -11.11 -13.29
N SER A 25 13.29 -11.12 -13.27
CA SER A 25 14.06 -10.50 -12.20
C SER A 25 14.08 -8.97 -12.30
N LYS A 26 13.92 -8.39 -13.50
CA LYS A 26 13.70 -6.95 -13.69
C LYS A 26 12.33 -6.55 -13.17
N SER A 27 11.28 -7.25 -13.59
CA SER A 27 9.89 -7.02 -13.15
C SER A 27 9.72 -7.07 -11.63
N ASN A 28 10.32 -8.08 -10.98
CA ASN A 28 10.26 -8.24 -9.52
C ASN A 28 10.98 -7.11 -8.76
N GLN A 29 11.87 -6.36 -9.40
CA GLN A 29 12.46 -5.17 -8.77
C GLN A 29 11.61 -3.94 -8.95
N SER A 30 10.97 -3.77 -10.10
CA SER A 30 10.04 -2.66 -10.32
C SER A 30 8.82 -2.75 -9.39
N GLU A 31 8.42 -3.96 -8.98
CA GLU A 31 7.39 -4.16 -7.96
C GLU A 31 7.87 -3.83 -6.54
N LYS A 32 9.17 -3.92 -6.30
CA LYS A 32 9.72 -3.76 -4.96
C LYS A 32 9.96 -2.28 -4.64
N VAL A 33 9.13 -1.73 -3.78
CA VAL A 33 9.34 -0.40 -3.20
C VAL A 33 10.59 -0.41 -2.31
N SER A 34 11.48 0.55 -2.52
CA SER A 34 12.70 0.67 -1.71
C SER A 34 12.36 1.07 -0.26
N PRO A 35 13.15 0.68 0.75
CA PRO A 35 12.92 1.10 2.13
C PRO A 35 12.87 2.62 2.30
N GLY A 36 13.71 3.36 1.57
CA GLY A 36 13.72 4.83 1.59
C GLY A 36 12.45 5.42 0.99
N SER A 37 11.98 4.88 -0.14
CA SER A 37 10.69 5.26 -0.73
C SER A 37 9.54 4.95 0.22
N ARG A 38 9.55 3.79 0.88
CA ARG A 38 8.53 3.42 1.87
C ARG A 38 8.41 4.48 2.96
N THR A 39 9.50 4.80 3.64
CA THR A 39 9.51 5.80 4.71
C THR A 39 9.07 7.18 4.21
N LYS A 40 9.50 7.57 3.01
CA LYS A 40 9.12 8.85 2.40
C LYS A 40 7.61 8.96 2.17
N ILE A 41 6.99 7.92 1.62
CA ILE A 41 5.55 7.91 1.30
C ILE A 41 4.71 7.87 2.57
N ILE A 42 5.09 7.05 3.55
CA ILE A 42 4.39 7.00 4.84
C ILE A 42 4.44 8.36 5.54
N ASN A 43 5.60 9.01 5.60
CA ASN A 43 5.73 10.34 6.19
C ASN A 43 4.94 11.42 5.43
N ARG A 44 4.91 11.35 4.10
CA ARG A 44 4.12 12.27 3.25
C ARG A 44 2.62 12.16 3.57
N ASP A 45 2.14 10.94 3.78
CA ASP A 45 0.73 10.65 4.04
C ASP A 45 0.37 10.76 5.54
N GLY A 46 1.24 11.39 6.34
CA GLY A 46 1.00 11.66 7.75
C GLY A 46 1.10 10.44 8.67
N GLY A 47 1.69 9.34 8.22
CA GLY A 47 1.77 8.11 9.01
C GLY A 47 0.41 7.43 9.21
N SER A 48 -0.52 7.64 8.28
CA SER A 48 -1.88 7.13 8.37
C SER A 48 -2.33 6.49 7.05
N CYS A 49 -3.24 5.51 7.14
CA CYS A 49 -3.89 4.94 5.97
C CYS A 49 -4.75 5.99 5.27
N LEU A 50 -4.52 6.26 3.98
CA LEU A 50 -5.27 7.26 3.23
C LEU A 50 -6.78 6.96 3.06
N ARG A 51 -7.21 5.73 3.33
CA ARG A 51 -8.62 5.30 3.21
C ARG A 51 -9.36 5.28 4.54
N CYS A 52 -8.79 4.62 5.56
CA CYS A 52 -9.47 4.44 6.84
C CYS A 52 -8.92 5.31 7.98
N GLY A 53 -7.80 6.01 7.77
CA GLY A 53 -7.16 6.85 8.78
C GLY A 53 -6.42 6.08 9.87
N LEU A 54 -6.20 4.76 9.74
CA LEU A 54 -5.46 3.98 10.74
C LEU A 54 -4.01 4.49 10.87
N GLU A 55 -3.63 4.86 12.09
CA GLU A 55 -2.29 5.29 12.49
C GLU A 55 -1.53 4.15 13.17
N ASP A 56 -1.11 3.14 12.40
CA ASP A 56 -0.30 2.02 12.89
C ASP A 56 0.80 1.66 11.88
N ASP A 57 2.01 2.20 12.10
CA ASP A 57 3.17 2.03 11.22
C ASP A 57 3.48 0.56 10.88
N ALA A 58 3.23 -0.37 11.82
CA ALA A 58 3.46 -1.79 11.59
C ALA A 58 2.44 -2.40 10.62
N ALA A 59 1.24 -1.84 10.55
CA ALA A 59 0.18 -2.26 9.64
C ALA A 59 0.18 -1.51 8.29
N LEU A 60 0.94 -0.42 8.18
CA LEU A 60 1.04 0.40 6.97
C LEU A 60 1.93 -0.25 5.91
N GLU A 61 1.45 -0.15 4.67
CA GLU A 61 2.10 -0.63 3.47
C GLU A 61 2.02 0.42 2.38
N VAL A 62 3.01 0.40 1.48
CA VAL A 62 2.97 1.25 0.28
C VAL A 62 2.33 0.46 -0.85
N HIS A 63 1.28 1.04 -1.41
CA HIS A 63 0.48 0.50 -2.49
C HIS A 63 0.77 1.25 -3.79
N HIS A 64 0.87 0.52 -4.90
CA HIS A 64 0.91 1.10 -6.24
C HIS A 64 -0.50 1.40 -6.73
N VAL A 65 -0.78 2.67 -6.98
CA VAL A 65 -2.07 3.15 -7.51
C VAL A 65 -2.35 2.54 -8.89
N LEU A 66 -1.38 2.65 -9.81
CA LEU A 66 -1.32 1.86 -11.03
C LEU A 66 -0.40 0.65 -10.78
N PRO A 67 -0.90 -0.59 -10.87
CA PRO A 67 -0.06 -1.78 -10.73
C PRO A 67 1.09 -1.80 -11.74
N VAL A 68 2.24 -2.35 -11.36
CA VAL A 68 3.41 -2.48 -12.25
C VAL A 68 3.09 -3.34 -13.48
N SER A 69 2.23 -4.35 -13.32
CA SER A 69 1.69 -5.18 -14.41
C SER A 69 0.95 -4.37 -15.49
N GLN A 70 0.44 -3.19 -15.13
CA GLN A 70 -0.29 -2.26 -16.01
C GLN A 70 0.55 -1.02 -16.40
N GLY A 71 1.86 -1.05 -16.14
CA GLY A 71 2.77 0.05 -16.48
C GLY A 71 3.01 1.05 -15.35
N GLY A 72 2.57 0.76 -14.12
CA GLY A 72 2.87 1.56 -12.95
C GLY A 72 4.36 1.65 -12.62
N THR A 73 4.78 2.82 -12.12
CA THR A 73 6.16 3.10 -11.71
C THR A 73 6.29 3.18 -10.18
N ASN A 74 7.53 3.22 -9.68
CA ASN A 74 7.82 3.52 -8.27
C ASN A 74 7.90 5.03 -7.99
N ASP A 75 7.35 5.87 -8.88
CA ASP A 75 7.30 7.30 -8.64
C ASP A 75 6.36 7.60 -7.47
N ASP A 76 6.73 8.60 -6.66
CA ASP A 76 5.97 8.93 -5.46
C ASP A 76 4.48 9.20 -5.76
N GLN A 77 4.16 9.74 -6.94
CA GLN A 77 2.78 10.02 -7.36
C GLN A 77 1.95 8.75 -7.61
N ASN A 78 2.60 7.63 -7.90
CA ASN A 78 1.97 6.32 -8.09
C ASN A 78 1.96 5.49 -6.80
N LEU A 79 2.48 6.02 -5.69
CA LEU A 79 2.57 5.33 -4.42
C LEU A 79 1.65 5.96 -3.38
N ALA A 80 0.97 5.13 -2.60
CA ALA A 80 0.04 5.55 -1.57
C ALA A 80 0.18 4.70 -0.30
N THR A 81 0.00 5.33 0.86
CA THR A 81 -0.01 4.64 2.16
C THR A 81 -1.38 4.05 2.46
N LEU A 82 -1.44 2.73 2.60
CA LEU A 82 -2.65 1.99 3.01
C LEU A 82 -2.31 1.02 4.15
N CYS A 83 -3.28 0.74 5.02
CA CYS A 83 -3.13 -0.38 5.95
C CYS A 83 -3.31 -1.71 5.22
N SER A 84 -2.82 -2.80 5.81
CA SER A 84 -2.88 -4.15 5.22
C SER A 84 -4.29 -4.56 4.76
N HIS A 85 -5.33 -4.19 5.50
CA HIS A 85 -6.73 -4.47 5.16
C HIS A 85 -7.21 -3.67 3.94
N CYS A 86 -6.97 -2.35 3.93
CA CYS A 86 -7.34 -1.51 2.79
C CYS A 86 -6.53 -1.88 1.55
N HIS A 87 -5.26 -2.27 1.71
CA HIS A 87 -4.42 -2.72 0.61
C HIS A 87 -4.95 -4.01 -0.02
N GLU A 88 -5.38 -4.98 0.78
CA GLU A 88 -6.01 -6.19 0.26
C GLU A 88 -7.35 -5.90 -0.43
N ALA A 89 -8.16 -5.00 0.15
CA ALA A 89 -9.41 -4.54 -0.46
C ALA A 89 -9.17 -3.82 -1.80
N ALA A 90 -8.08 -3.06 -1.94
CA ALA A 90 -7.68 -2.43 -3.19
C ALA A 90 -7.46 -3.47 -4.30
N HIS A 91 -7.03 -4.68 -3.95
CA HIS A 91 -6.83 -5.79 -4.88
C HIS A 91 -7.97 -6.82 -4.88
N GLY A 92 -9.15 -6.47 -4.37
CA GLY A 92 -10.33 -7.33 -4.40
C GLY A 92 -10.22 -8.57 -3.49
N GLY A 93 -9.47 -8.47 -2.39
CA GLY A 93 -9.30 -9.57 -1.44
C GLY A 93 -8.00 -10.36 -1.60
N SER A 94 -7.13 -10.00 -2.56
CA SER A 94 -5.85 -10.70 -2.74
C SER A 94 -4.77 -9.82 -3.36
N LYS A 95 -3.67 -9.58 -2.63
CA LYS A 95 -2.52 -8.76 -3.09
C LYS A 95 -1.79 -9.32 -4.31
N THR A 96 -2.01 -10.59 -4.66
CA THR A 96 -1.34 -11.25 -5.81
C THR A 96 -2.11 -11.10 -7.12
N SER A 97 -3.32 -10.52 -7.09
CA SER A 97 -4.21 -10.42 -8.26
C SER A 97 -3.65 -9.57 -9.40
N GLY A 98 -2.68 -8.69 -9.11
CA GLY A 98 -2.06 -7.80 -10.11
C GLY A 98 -3.04 -6.79 -10.74
N LYS A 99 -4.20 -6.59 -10.10
CA LYS A 99 -5.30 -5.72 -10.53
C LYS A 99 -5.84 -4.96 -9.32
N THR A 100 -6.37 -3.77 -9.55
CA THR A 100 -7.06 -2.95 -8.55
C THR A 100 -8.58 -3.01 -8.77
N VAL A 101 -9.35 -2.76 -7.72
CA VAL A 101 -10.83 -2.67 -7.80
C VAL A 101 -11.30 -1.35 -8.42
N TYR A 102 -10.41 -0.38 -8.51
CA TYR A 102 -10.60 0.90 -9.18
C TYR A 102 -9.80 0.92 -10.50
N GLU A 103 -10.36 1.48 -11.57
CA GLU A 103 -9.65 1.65 -12.85
C GLU A 103 -8.76 2.91 -12.83
N GLN A 104 -7.95 3.10 -13.89
CA GLN A 104 -6.90 4.12 -13.98
C GLN A 104 -7.43 5.54 -13.72
N GLY A 105 -7.24 6.04 -12.50
CA GLY A 105 -7.61 7.41 -12.11
C GLY A 105 -8.59 7.48 -10.92
N ASP A 106 -9.27 6.38 -10.62
CA ASP A 106 -10.35 6.38 -9.61
C ASP A 106 -9.85 6.06 -8.20
N PHE A 107 -8.54 5.95 -8.00
CA PHE A 107 -7.99 5.71 -6.66
C PHE A 107 -8.38 6.79 -5.66
N ARG A 108 -8.37 8.06 -6.09
CA ARG A 108 -8.75 9.19 -5.24
C ARG A 108 -10.22 9.15 -4.85
N ASP A 109 -11.06 8.70 -5.77
CA ASP A 109 -12.48 8.50 -5.52
C ASP A 109 -12.69 7.34 -4.54
N TRP A 110 -12.01 6.20 -4.78
CA TRP A 110 -12.06 5.01 -3.94
C TRP A 110 -11.59 5.20 -2.50
N ILE A 111 -10.63 6.11 -2.24
CA ILE A 111 -10.24 6.48 -0.86
C ILE A 111 -11.22 7.45 -0.20
N GLN A 112 -11.97 8.24 -0.98
CA GLN A 112 -12.93 9.23 -0.50
C GLN A 112 -14.33 8.64 -0.32
N GLU A 113 -14.68 7.61 -1.08
CA GLU A 113 -16.00 6.95 -1.08
C GLU A 113 -16.24 6.09 0.17
N THR A 114 -15.22 5.87 1.01
CA THR A 114 -15.41 5.20 2.29
C THR A 114 -15.90 6.15 3.36
N ASP A 115 -17.18 5.99 3.72
CA ASP A 115 -17.66 6.28 5.07
C ASP A 115 -16.69 5.68 6.09
N ARG A 116 -16.18 6.54 6.99
CA ARG A 116 -15.27 6.17 8.07
C ARG A 116 -15.71 4.86 8.70
N CYS A 117 -14.82 3.88 8.76
CA CYS A 117 -15.00 2.67 9.59
C CYS A 117 -15.13 2.95 11.12
N PHE A 118 -15.48 4.16 11.55
CA PHE A 118 -15.39 4.58 12.95
C PHE A 118 -16.61 5.34 13.51
N GLU A 119 -17.67 5.64 12.74
CA GLU A 119 -18.83 6.39 13.27
C GLU A 119 -20.02 5.54 13.76
N GLU A 120 -19.79 4.28 14.13
CA GLU A 120 -20.77 3.47 14.90
C GLU A 120 -20.24 3.07 16.29
N ARG A 121 -19.28 3.83 16.85
CA ARG A 121 -18.82 3.65 18.24
C ARG A 121 -18.66 4.97 19.01
N SER A 122 -19.60 5.91 18.83
CA SER A 122 -19.70 7.07 19.73
C SER A 122 -21.14 7.44 20.11
N GLU A 123 -22.16 6.72 19.65
CA GLU A 123 -23.57 7.01 19.98
C GLU A 123 -24.22 5.98 20.93
N SER A 124 -23.48 5.50 21.95
CA SER A 124 -24.15 4.90 23.11
C SER A 124 -23.57 5.42 24.40
N LEU A 125 -24.46 5.95 25.24
CA LEU A 125 -24.26 6.58 26.56
C LEU A 125 -23.96 8.08 26.54
N GLY A 126 -24.77 8.82 25.76
CA GLY A 126 -25.13 10.19 26.10
C GLY A 126 -25.77 10.26 27.48
N SER A 127 -24.99 10.76 28.45
CA SER A 127 -25.38 11.50 29.65
C SER A 127 -26.76 11.22 30.26
N ARG A 128 -26.82 10.34 31.27
CA ARG A 128 -27.89 10.44 32.29
C ARG A 128 -27.54 11.61 33.21
N GLN A 129 -28.23 12.71 32.98
CA GLN A 129 -28.11 14.00 33.64
C GLN A 129 -28.19 13.89 35.16
N MET A 130 -27.13 14.25 35.89
CA MET A 130 -27.26 14.69 37.27
C MET A 130 -27.67 16.16 37.25
N LYS A 131 -28.94 16.46 37.56
CA LYS A 131 -29.34 17.78 38.01
C LYS A 131 -29.32 17.79 39.53
N ILE A 132 -28.26 18.33 40.11
CA ILE A 132 -28.30 18.88 41.46
C ILE A 132 -28.77 20.32 41.28
N SER A 133 -30.04 20.58 41.51
CA SER A 133 -30.54 21.89 41.91
C SER A 133 -31.96 21.75 42.49
N ASP A 134 -32.07 22.17 43.75
CA ASP A 134 -33.28 22.62 44.45
C ASP A 134 -34.23 21.56 45.03
N TYR A 135 -33.86 20.99 46.20
CA TYR A 135 -34.59 21.15 47.48
C TYR A 135 -33.79 20.62 48.67
#